data_AF-A0A1C5MWU9-F1
#
_entry.id   AF-A0A1C5MWU9-F1
#
_cell.length_a   1.000
_cell.length_b   1.000
_cell.length_c   1.000
_cell.angle_alpha   90.00
_cell.angle_beta   90.00
_cell.angle_gamma   90.00
#
_symmetry.space_group_name_H-M   'P 1'
#
loop_
_entity.id
_entity.type
_entity.pdbx_description
1 polymer ?
#
loop_
_entity_poly.entity_id
_entity_poly.type
_entity_poly.pdbx_seq_one_letter_code
_entity_poly.pdbx_strand_id
1 'polypeptide(L)' 'MNKYIYKGPVKKFDTVVETNWTGTTYAISEIKARSNLAYQYKKNNNLTARTRVSLPGKIELAK' A
#
# COMPACT_ATOMS: atom_id res chain seq x y z
N MET A 1 -1.89 16.36 -9.13
CA MET A 1 -1.54 15.35 -8.10
C MET A 1 -1.72 13.99 -8.74
N ASN A 2 -0.70 13.15 -8.73
CA ASN A 2 -0.66 11.93 -9.53
C ASN A 2 -1.45 10.82 -8.82
N LYS A 3 -2.33 10.13 -9.54
CA LYS A 3 -3.07 8.98 -9.02
C LYS A 3 -2.20 7.74 -9.18
N TYR A 4 -1.98 7.03 -8.09
CA TYR A 4 -1.22 5.79 -8.07
C TYR A 4 -2.15 4.65 -7.70
N ILE A 5 -1.94 3.50 -8.34
CA ILE A 5 -2.66 2.26 -8.12
C ILE A 5 -1.64 1.20 -7.74
N TYR A 6 -1.96 0.44 -6.71
CA TYR A 6 -1.24 -0.76 -6.34
C TYR A 6 -2.18 -1.96 -6.47
N LYS A 7 -1.70 -3.01 -7.12
CA LYS A 7 -2.36 -4.30 -7.20
C LYS A 7 -1.32 -5.37 -6.92
N GLY A 8 -1.48 -6.09 -5.81
CA GLY A 8 -0.59 -7.19 -5.49
C GLY A 8 -0.55 -7.53 -4.01
N PRO A 9 0.46 -8.31 -3.60
CA PRO A 9 0.50 -8.88 -2.27
C PRO A 9 0.86 -7.84 -1.21
N VAL A 10 0.33 -7.99 0.01
CA VAL A 10 0.68 -7.19 1.18
C VAL A 10 1.41 -8.10 2.15
N LYS A 11 2.58 -7.64 2.61
CA LYS A 11 3.36 -8.32 3.64
C LYS A 11 3.20 -7.63 4.98
N LYS A 12 2.99 -8.40 6.03
CA LYS A 12 2.97 -7.94 7.43
C LYS A 12 4.07 -8.67 8.20
N PHE A 13 5.07 -7.95 8.71
CA PHE A 13 6.20 -8.56 9.46
C PHE A 13 6.83 -9.80 8.77
N ASP A 14 6.93 -9.81 7.44
CA ASP A 14 7.38 -10.92 6.55
C ASP A 14 6.38 -12.00 6.16
N THR A 15 5.18 -12.05 6.74
CA THR A 15 4.13 -12.95 6.23
C THR A 15 3.30 -12.26 5.15
N VAL A 16 3.05 -12.96 4.05
CA VAL A 16 2.07 -12.51 3.05
C VAL A 16 0.69 -12.70 3.66
N VAL A 17 0.06 -11.60 4.06
CA VAL A 17 -1.29 -11.61 4.65
C VAL A 17 -2.37 -11.54 3.58
N GLU A 18 -2.04 -10.93 2.44
CA GLU A 18 -2.97 -10.78 1.34
C GLU A 18 -2.21 -10.86 0.03
N THR A 19 -2.76 -11.56 -0.96
CA THR A 19 -2.09 -11.80 -2.24
C THR A 19 -2.54 -10.83 -3.33
N ASN A 20 -3.79 -10.36 -3.26
CA ASN A 20 -4.44 -9.55 -4.30
C ASN A 20 -5.07 -8.27 -3.75
N TRP A 21 -4.35 -7.54 -2.90
CA TRP A 21 -4.84 -6.27 -2.39
C TRP A 21 -4.77 -5.19 -3.47
N THR A 22 -5.84 -4.43 -3.61
CA THR A 22 -5.91 -3.28 -4.52
C THR A 22 -6.14 -2.01 -3.73
N GLY A 23 -5.28 -1.02 -3.95
CA GLY A 23 -5.39 0.29 -3.32
C GLY A 23 -5.06 1.39 -4.29
N THR A 24 -5.68 2.55 -4.12
CA THR A 24 -5.40 3.74 -4.94
C THR A 24 -5.20 4.94 -4.03
N THR A 25 -4.27 5.82 -4.41
CA THR A 25 -3.97 7.03 -3.64
C THR A 25 -3.48 8.14 -4.55
N TYR A 26 -3.66 9.39 -4.14
CA TYR A 26 -3.06 10.54 -4.80
C TYR A 26 -1.77 10.91 -4.06
N ALA A 27 -0.67 11.03 -4.80
CA ALA A 27 0.62 11.39 -4.23
C ALA A 27 1.45 12.22 -5.20
N ILE A 28 2.51 12.83 -4.67
CA ILE A 28 3.51 13.55 -5.47
C ILE A 28 4.57 12.61 -6.06
N SER A 29 4.80 11.45 -5.45
CA SER A 29 5.80 10.46 -5.86
C SER A 29 5.36 9.04 -5.48
N GLU A 30 5.96 8.03 -6.11
CA GLU A 30 5.71 6.62 -5.80
C GLU A 30 6.05 6.26 -4.36
N ILE A 31 7.12 6.85 -3.80
CA ILE A 31 7.52 6.63 -2.40
C ILE A 31 6.41 7.09 -1.47
N LYS A 32 5.86 8.30 -1.70
CA LYS A 32 4.74 8.83 -0.91
C LYS A 32 3.47 8.00 -1.12
N ALA A 33 3.21 7.56 -2.36
CA ALA A 33 2.09 6.68 -2.65
C ALA A 33 2.19 5.37 -1.86
N ARG A 34 3.37 4.76 -1.78
CA ARG A 34 3.63 3.55 -1.00
C ARG A 34 3.31 3.74 0.49
N SER A 35 3.78 4.84 1.08
CA SER A 35 3.48 5.16 2.47
C SER A 35 1.99 5.38 2.71
N ASN A 36 1.30 6.09 1.80
CA ASN A 36 -0.15 6.32 1.88
C ASN A 36 -0.94 5.03 1.78
N LEU A 37 -0.60 4.14 0.83
CA LEU A 37 -1.24 2.85 0.64
C LEU A 37 -1.02 1.92 1.85
N ALA A 38 0.20 1.89 2.39
CA ALA A 38 0.48 1.11 3.59
C ALA A 38 -0.32 1.62 4.79
N TYR A 39 -0.46 2.94 4.93
CA TYR A 39 -1.31 3.55 5.96
C TYR A 39 -2.80 3.22 5.75
N GLN A 40 -3.29 3.32 4.51
CA GLN A 40 -4.66 2.96 4.14
C GLN A 40 -4.97 1.51 4.50
N TYR A 41 -4.07 0.58 4.17
CA TYR A 41 -4.20 -0.82 4.54
C TYR A 41 -4.30 -1.02 6.05
N LYS A 42 -3.43 -0.35 6.83
CA LYS A 42 -3.46 -0.42 8.30
C LYS A 42 -4.79 0.06 8.85
N LYS A 43 -5.28 1.21 8.37
CA LYS A 43 -6.55 1.80 8.81
C LYS A 43 -7.73 0.88 8.50
N ASN A 44 -7.76 0.27 7.31
CA ASN A 44 -8.85 -0.61 6.90
C ASN A 44 -8.88 -1.92 7.69
N ASN A 45 -7.71 -2.42 8.11
CA ASN A 45 -7.57 -3.66 8.88
C ASN A 45 -7.49 -3.42 10.40
N ASN A 46 -7.82 -2.22 10.89
CA ASN A 46 -7.72 -1.83 12.30
C ASN A 46 -6.35 -2.15 12.93
N LEU A 47 -5.29 -2.08 12.13
CA LEU A 47 -3.93 -2.38 12.57
C LEU A 47 -3.33 -1.16 13.27
N THR A 48 -2.55 -1.42 14.32
CA THR A 48 -1.80 -0.36 15.01
C THR A 48 -0.77 0.27 14.06
N ALA A 49 -0.51 1.57 14.23
CA ALA A 49 0.45 2.30 13.39
C ALA A 49 1.85 1.68 13.35
N ARG A 50 2.26 1.04 14.46
CA ARG A 50 3.52 0.28 14.61
C ARG A 50 3.59 -1.01 13.81
N THR A 51 2.48 -1.49 13.25
CA THR A 51 2.48 -2.69 12.42
C THR A 51 3.34 -2.45 11.18
N ARG A 52 4.34 -3.31 10.94
CA ARG A 52 5.17 -3.23 9.73
C ARG A 52 4.41 -3.83 8.56
N VAL A 53 3.85 -2.96 7.72
CA VAL A 53 3.16 -3.31 6.47
C VAL A 53 4.05 -2.88 5.32
N SER A 54 4.42 -3.85 4.49
CA SER A 54 5.23 -3.66 3.30
C SER A 54 4.44 -4.06 2.07
N LEU A 55 4.50 -3.22 1.04
CA LEU A 55 3.88 -3.44 -0.25
C LEU A 55 5.00 -3.78 -1.23
N PRO A 56 5.43 -5.04 -1.42
CA PRO A 56 6.58 -5.38 -2.27
C PRO A 56 6.30 -5.20 -3.77
N GLY A 57 5.05 -5.13 -4.20
CA GLY A 57 4.69 -4.95 -5.61
C GLY A 57 5.08 -3.59 -6.18
N LYS A 58 4.91 -3.47 -7.50
CA LYS A 58 5.04 -2.20 -8.21
C LYS A 58 3.79 -1.35 -7.97
N ILE A 59 4.01 -0.04 -7.83
CA ILE A 59 2.93 0.95 -7.77
C ILE A 59 2.91 1.58 -9.14
N GLU A 60 1.78 1.48 -9.82
CA GLU A 60 1.59 2.03 -11.15
C GLU A 60 0.97 3.42 -11.06
N LEU A 61 1.37 4.30 -11.95
CA LEU A 61 0.69 5.57 -12.14
C LEU A 61 -0.60 5.32 -12.94
N ALA A 62 -1.75 5.63 -12.35
CA ALA A 62 -3.01 5.67 -13.07
C ALA A 62 -2.98 6.88 -14.01
N LYS A 63 -2.90 6.59 -15.32
CA LYS A 63 -3.12 7.58 -16.37
C LYS A 63 -4.60 7.96 -16.47
#